data_AF-A0A395L8S5-F1
#
_entry.id   AF-A0A395L8S5-F1
#
_cell.length_a   1.000
_cell.length_b   1.000
_cell.length_c   1.000
_cell.angle_alpha   90.00
_cell.angle_beta   90.00
_cell.angle_gamma   90.00
#
_symmetry.space_group_name_H-M   'P 1'
#
loop_
_entity.id
_entity.type
_entity.pdbx_description
1 polymer ?
#
loop_
_entity_poly.entity_id
_entity_poly.type
_entity_poly.pdbx_seq_one_letter_code
_entity_poly.pdbx_strand_id
1 'polypeptide(L)' 'MTFLKRAGIICLVWAALLGVGDLAKEAPMLAIPTFTSDAVAKVGRPLTPVSVAGAARRTTRRCATGVYNC' A
#
# COMPACT_ATOMS: atom_id res chain seq x y z
N MET A 1 -12.93 -43.95 -2.98
CA MET A 1 -12.97 -42.56 -2.44
C MET A 1 -13.70 -41.69 -3.44
N THR A 2 -14.86 -41.14 -3.06
CA THR A 2 -15.74 -40.43 -3.99
C THR A 2 -15.00 -39.24 -4.62
N PHE A 3 -15.17 -39.02 -5.92
CA PHE A 3 -14.50 -37.97 -6.70
C PHE A 3 -14.56 -36.60 -6.00
N LEU A 4 -15.68 -36.32 -5.31
CA LEU A 4 -15.91 -35.09 -4.56
C LEU A 4 -14.91 -34.89 -3.40
N LYS A 5 -14.52 -35.97 -2.70
CA LYS A 5 -13.51 -35.91 -1.63
C LYS A 5 -12.12 -35.63 -2.20
N ARG A 6 -11.78 -36.23 -3.35
CA ARG A 6 -10.51 -35.97 -4.05
C ARG A 6 -10.43 -34.54 -4.57
N ALA A 7 -11.49 -34.03 -5.18
CA ALA A 7 -11.56 -32.65 -5.66
C ALA A 7 -11.42 -31.64 -4.51
N GLY A 8 -12.11 -31.86 -3.38
CA GLY A 8 -11.98 -31.01 -2.19
C GLY A 8 -10.56 -30.96 -1.64
N ILE A 9 -9.87 -32.11 -1.56
CA ILE A 9 -8.46 -32.17 -1.10
C ILE A 9 -7.54 -31.42 -2.06
N ILE A 10 -7.73 -31.56 -3.38
CA ILE A 10 -6.93 -30.86 -4.39
C ILE A 10 -7.12 -29.34 -4.25
N CYS A 11 -8.36 -28.86 -4.12
CA CYS A 11 -8.63 -27.43 -3.93
C CYS A 11 -7.99 -26.87 -2.65
N LEU A 12 -8.02 -27.61 -1.54
CA LEU A 12 -7.41 -27.18 -0.28
C LEU A 12 -5.88 -27.09 -0.39
N VAL A 13 -5.23 -28.02 -1.09
CA VAL A 13 -3.79 -27.98 -1.33
C VAL A 13 -3.40 -26.77 -2.18
N TRP A 14 -4.15 -26.48 -3.24
CA TRP A 14 -3.90 -25.30 -4.08
C TRP A 14 -4.15 -23.98 -3.36
N ALA A 15 -5.19 -23.88 -2.53
CA ALA A 15 -5.45 -22.70 -1.73
C ALA A 15 -4.34 -22.46 -0.69
N ALA A 16 -3.82 -23.53 -0.07
CA ALA A 16 -2.70 -23.44 0.86
C ALA A 16 -1.38 -23.03 0.15
N LEU A 17 -1.14 -23.51 -1.08
CA LEU A 17 0.03 -23.13 -1.87
C LEU A 17 -0.02 -21.67 -2.34
N LEU A 18 -1.19 -21.18 -2.78
CA LEU A 18 -1.34 -19.83 -3.34
C LEU A 18 -1.56 -18.75 -2.28
N GLY A 19 -2.16 -19.09 -1.13
CA GLY A 19 -2.45 -18.14 -0.05
C GLY A 19 -1.22 -17.60 0.71
N VAL A 20 -0.04 -18.17 0.48
CA VAL A 20 1.22 -17.75 1.15
C VAL A 20 1.82 -16.48 0.53
N GLY A 21 1.40 -16.08 -0.68
CA GLY A 21 1.96 -14.92 -1.38
C GLY A 21 1.75 -13.58 -0.66
N ASP A 22 0.64 -13.43 0.09
CA ASP A 22 0.37 -12.18 0.82
C ASP A 22 1.18 -12.06 2.12
N LEU A 23 1.52 -13.16 2.79
CA LEU A 23 2.41 -13.18 3.96
C LEU A 23 3.90 -13.02 3.59
N ALA A 24 4.26 -13.22 2.32
CA ALA A 24 5.63 -13.11 1.84
C ALA A 24 6.06 -11.67 1.56
N LYS A 25 5.15 -10.69 1.62
CA LYS A 25 5.46 -9.26 1.40
C LYS A 25 6.44 -8.72 2.45
N GLU A 26 6.41 -9.24 3.67
CA GLU A 26 7.35 -8.88 4.74
C GLU A 26 8.60 -9.76 4.81
N ALA A 27 8.68 -10.83 3.99
CA ALA A 27 9.80 -11.75 3.97
C ALA A 27 10.75 -11.41 2.80
N PRO A 28 11.85 -10.66 3.03
CA PRO A 28 12.76 -10.22 1.96
C PRO A 28 13.53 -11.36 1.28
N MET A 29 13.31 -12.62 1.69
CA MET A 29 14.02 -13.79 1.18
C MET A 29 13.38 -14.38 -0.09
N LEU A 30 12.08 -14.15 -0.33
CA LEU A 30 11.37 -14.61 -1.52
C LEU A 30 10.86 -13.40 -2.30
N ALA A 31 11.71 -12.82 -3.14
CA ALA A 31 11.32 -11.78 -4.08
C ALA A 31 10.40 -12.36 -5.16
N ILE A 32 9.13 -12.55 -4.83
CA ILE A 32 8.07 -12.80 -5.81
C ILE A 32 7.95 -11.51 -6.63
N PRO A 33 8.07 -11.54 -7.96
CA PRO A 33 7.92 -10.35 -8.78
C PRO A 33 6.49 -9.83 -8.63
N THR A 34 6.33 -8.76 -7.85
CA THR A 34 5.08 -8.03 -7.71
C THR A 34 4.88 -7.19 -8.98
N PHE A 35 3.81 -7.49 -9.72
CA PHE A 35 3.45 -6.73 -10.93
C PHE A 35 2.80 -5.36 -10.63
N THR A 36 2.79 -4.96 -9.36
CA THR A 36 2.21 -3.70 -8.88
C THR A 36 3.30 -2.90 -8.16
N SER A 37 3.42 -1.61 -8.49
CA SER A 37 4.34 -0.71 -7.80
C SER A 37 3.88 -0.47 -6.36
N ASP A 38 4.82 -0.54 -5.41
CA ASP A 38 4.56 -0.20 -4.02
C ASP A 38 4.05 1.25 -3.88
N ALA A 39 2.85 1.41 -3.34
CA ALA A 39 2.25 2.71 -3.05
C ALA A 39 2.85 3.30 -1.76
N VAL A 40 4.10 3.77 -1.82
CA VAL A 40 4.76 4.41 -0.67
C VAL A 40 4.45 5.90 -0.63
N ALA A 41 3.70 6.33 0.38
CA ALA A 41 3.50 7.75 0.68
C ALA A 41 4.76 8.35 1.33
N LYS A 42 5.62 9.01 0.53
CA LYS A 42 6.79 9.73 1.05
C LYS A 42 6.36 10.97 1.84
N VAL A 43 6.71 11.03 3.12
CA VAL A 43 6.52 12.22 3.97
C VAL A 43 7.43 13.35 3.48
N GLY A 44 6.88 14.54 3.23
CA GLY A 44 7.64 15.71 2.74
C GLY A 44 7.57 15.96 1.22
N ARG A 45 6.90 15.10 0.44
CA ARG A 45 6.45 15.49 -0.91
C ARG A 45 5.50 16.68 -0.74
N PRO A 46 5.44 17.66 -1.66
CA PRO A 46 4.50 18.77 -1.51
C PRO A 46 3.05 18.32 -1.23
N LEU A 47 2.62 17.15 -1.65
CA LEU A 47 1.28 16.62 -1.34
C LEU A 47 1.15 15.95 0.05
N THR A 48 2.23 15.73 0.81
CA THR A 48 2.22 15.12 2.15
C THR A 48 2.59 16.17 3.23
N PRO A 49 1.58 16.83 3.84
CA PRO A 49 1.71 18.12 4.54
C PRO A 49 2.33 18.05 5.95
N VAL A 50 3.09 17.02 6.28
CA VAL A 50 3.63 16.83 7.64
C VAL A 50 4.75 17.83 7.99
N SER A 51 5.21 18.63 7.02
CA SER A 51 6.17 19.72 7.30
C SER A 51 5.44 20.97 7.79
N VAL A 52 5.59 21.29 9.08
CA VAL A 52 5.09 22.53 9.70
C VAL A 52 5.58 23.77 8.94
N ALA A 53 6.86 23.79 8.53
CA ALA A 53 7.41 24.87 7.71
C ALA A 53 6.75 24.98 6.33
N GLY A 54 6.39 23.84 5.71
CA GLY A 54 5.66 23.80 4.44
C GLY A 54 4.21 24.27 4.56
N ALA A 55 3.54 23.93 5.66
CA ALA A 55 2.20 24.40 5.98
C ALA A 55 2.18 25.91 6.24
N ALA A 56 3.14 26.44 7.00
CA ALA A 56 3.28 27.88 7.24
C ALA A 56 3.47 28.64 5.92
N ARG A 57 4.41 28.24 5.06
CA ARG A 57 4.62 28.91 3.76
C ARG A 57 3.37 28.89 2.87
N ARG A 58 2.61 27.80 2.86
CA ARG A 58 1.35 27.69 2.08
C ARG A 58 0.24 28.56 2.64
N THR A 59 0.07 28.57 3.95
CA THR A 59 -0.94 29.41 4.61
C THR A 59 -0.63 30.88 4.40
N THR A 60 0.62 31.32 4.56
CA THR A 60 1.03 32.71 4.27
C THR A 60 0.80 33.09 2.82
N ARG A 61 1.13 32.21 1.86
CA ARG A 61 0.86 32.48 0.43
C ARG A 61 -0.63 32.60 0.13
N ARG A 62 -1.46 31.72 0.68
CA ARG A 62 -2.93 31.76 0.51
C ARG A 62 -3.53 33.01 1.15
N CYS A 63 -2.99 33.42 2.29
CA CYS A 63 -3.34 34.66 2.95
C CYS A 63 -3.05 35.87 2.07
N ALA A 64 -1.82 35.97 1.54
CA ALA A 64 -1.40 37.05 0.67
C ALA A 64 -2.23 37.14 -0.63
N THR A 65 -2.77 36.03 -1.12
CA THR A 65 -3.68 36.00 -2.28
C THR A 65 -5.16 36.23 -1.92
N GLY A 66 -5.49 36.54 -0.66
CA GLY A 66 -6.84 36.83 -0.21
C GLY A 66 -7.77 35.61 -0.12
N VAL A 67 -7.23 34.39 -0.11
CA VAL A 67 -8.03 33.15 -0.03
C VAL A 67 -8.58 32.95 1.38
N TYR A 68 -7.88 33.46 2.39
CA TYR A 68 -8.30 33.43 3.79
C TYR A 68 -8.33 34.85 4.35
N ASN A 69 -9.24 35.11 5.29
CA ASN A 69 -9.17 36.29 6.13
C ASN A 69 -8.17 36.02 7.25
N CYS A 70 -7.02 36.63 7.10
CA CYS A 70 -5.90 36.69 8.01
C CYS A 70 -5.40 38.14 7.94
#